data_AF-A0AAN8EIP4-F1
#
_entry.id   AF-A0AAN8EIP4-F1
#
_cell.length_a   1.000
_cell.length_b   1.000
_cell.length_c   1.000
_cell.angle_alpha   90.00
_cell.angle_beta   90.00
_cell.angle_gamma   90.00
#
_symmetry.space_group_name_H-M   'P 1'
#
loop_
_entity.id
_entity.type
_entity.pdbx_description
1 polymer ?
#
loop_
_entity_poly.entity_id
_entity_poly.type
_entity_poly.pdbx_seq_one_letter_code
_entity_poly.pdbx_strand_id
1 'polypeptide(L)'
;ASNFHIPASKPSAQEAKLNMLSNTTIWSKSLQLIVGILLICNIAAAFDYSHVKHPRQFLKRDPRIEINIPGGNTPNRGGGGRDGGGGRDGGRGGGDRDYAGGRGGMRGYDGPWHQGSFFGRQSKKFDDVPIDGDNGIHTSEFLDAAQALPSLIDVLNTATFLPASQDSLNNIQKIRKRYQAARGSSGTLQKLVQSEKDAKVSYSGSASEALLWLTRGLDFTAQSLRNDLKDNKDIPADSSSPKKPLSDAFKKTYPGTLKRFQSGTQQAAFGAAWSLVPDRRDFYRKIGQSDSSQAGLEDTEKWVTVLENIVGILNGFIEKPESRW
;
A
#
# COMPACT_ATOMS: atom_id res chain seq x y z
N ALA A 1 -29.66 -49.78 43.76
CA ALA A 1 -28.22 -49.59 43.48
C ALA A 1 -28.02 -49.80 41.99
N SER A 2 -27.45 -48.91 41.19
CA SER A 2 -26.41 -47.90 41.43
C SER A 2 -26.54 -46.82 40.34
N ASN A 3 -26.59 -45.54 40.73
CA ASN A 3 -26.46 -44.41 39.81
C ASN A 3 -25.00 -44.31 39.36
N PHE A 4 -24.76 -44.44 38.05
CA PHE A 4 -23.47 -44.12 37.44
C PHE A 4 -23.31 -42.60 37.36
N HIS A 5 -22.45 -42.05 38.21
CA HIS A 5 -22.01 -40.67 38.15
C HIS A 5 -20.82 -40.59 37.19
N ILE A 6 -21.00 -40.00 36.01
CA ILE A 6 -19.89 -39.67 35.10
C ILE A 6 -19.26 -38.38 35.62
N PRO A 7 -17.96 -38.37 36.01
CA PRO A 7 -17.32 -37.15 36.48
C PRO A 7 -17.14 -36.18 35.32
N ALA A 8 -17.53 -34.92 35.52
CA ALA A 8 -17.26 -33.85 34.56
C ALA A 8 -15.75 -33.73 34.32
N SER A 9 -15.33 -33.77 33.05
CA SER A 9 -13.95 -33.57 32.65
C SER A 9 -13.45 -32.21 33.14
N LYS A 10 -12.30 -32.19 33.83
CA LYS A 10 -11.61 -30.94 34.17
C LYS A 10 -11.26 -30.19 32.88
N PRO A 11 -11.47 -28.86 32.81
CA PRO A 11 -11.11 -28.08 31.63
C PRO A 11 -9.60 -28.21 31.36
N SER A 12 -9.25 -28.26 30.08
CA SER A 12 -7.85 -28.27 29.65
C SER A 12 -7.11 -27.04 30.16
N ALA A 13 -5.77 -27.09 30.24
CA ALA A 13 -4.97 -25.93 30.65
C ALA A 13 -5.20 -24.69 29.76
N GLN A 14 -5.67 -24.88 28.53
CA GLN A 14 -6.10 -23.79 27.63
C GLN A 14 -7.48 -23.23 28.01
N GLU A 15 -8.46 -24.07 28.33
CA GLU A 15 -9.79 -23.62 28.80
C GLU A 15 -9.71 -22.93 30.16
N ALA A 16 -8.83 -23.40 31.05
CA ALA A 16 -8.57 -22.74 32.33
C ALA A 16 -7.94 -21.35 32.12
N LYS A 17 -7.02 -21.19 31.14
CA LYS A 17 -6.46 -19.88 30.76
C LYS A 17 -7.49 -18.95 30.12
N LEU A 18 -8.37 -19.47 29.26
CA LEU A 18 -9.48 -18.72 28.66
C LEU A 18 -10.49 -18.24 29.71
N ASN A 19 -10.85 -19.10 30.67
CA ASN A 19 -11.73 -18.74 31.78
C ASN A 19 -11.08 -17.77 32.78
N MET A 20 -9.75 -17.80 32.92
CA MET A 20 -9.01 -16.82 33.73
C MET A 20 -8.96 -15.45 33.04
N LEU A 21 -8.86 -15.41 31.71
CA LEU A 21 -8.88 -14.18 30.91
C LEU A 21 -10.26 -13.54 30.84
N SER A 22 -11.34 -14.35 30.90
CA SER A 22 -12.71 -13.83 30.89
C SER A 22 -13.20 -13.30 32.23
N ASN A 23 -12.53 -13.65 33.34
CA ASN A 23 -13.03 -13.38 34.70
C ASN A 23 -12.24 -12.30 35.47
N THR A 24 -11.52 -11.43 34.77
CA THR A 24 -10.95 -10.20 35.35
C THR A 24 -11.56 -8.99 34.67
N THR A 25 -12.57 -8.44 35.32
CA THR A 25 -13.22 -7.17 34.99
C THR A 25 -12.20 -6.04 35.20
N ILE A 26 -11.52 -5.64 34.13
CA ILE A 26 -11.08 -4.28 33.74
C ILE A 26 -10.20 -4.50 32.49
N TRP A 27 -10.86 -4.70 31.34
CA TRP A 27 -10.21 -4.49 30.05
C TRP A 27 -10.66 -3.10 29.59
N SER A 28 -9.73 -2.18 29.33
CA SER A 28 -10.11 -0.88 28.77
C SER A 28 -10.83 -1.11 27.44
N LYS A 29 -11.73 -0.21 27.03
CA LYS A 29 -12.42 -0.30 25.73
C LYS A 29 -11.42 -0.47 24.57
N SER A 30 -10.23 0.12 24.70
CA SER A 30 -9.11 -0.05 23.77
C SER A 30 -8.57 -1.47 23.75
N LEU A 31 -8.45 -2.14 24.90
CA LEU A 31 -7.96 -3.51 25.01
C LEU A 31 -8.98 -4.52 24.46
N GLN A 32 -10.28 -4.29 24.68
CA GLN A 32 -11.35 -5.09 24.06
C GLN A 32 -11.39 -4.92 22.54
N LEU A 33 -11.17 -3.69 22.05
CA LEU A 33 -11.07 -3.41 20.63
C LEU A 33 -9.83 -4.06 20.00
N ILE A 34 -8.67 -3.99 20.66
CA ILE A 34 -7.43 -4.64 20.22
C ILE A 34 -7.62 -6.16 20.17
N VAL A 35 -8.17 -6.78 21.21
CA VAL A 35 -8.45 -8.23 21.22
C VAL A 35 -9.46 -8.60 20.13
N GLY A 36 -10.48 -7.77 19.89
CA GLY A 36 -11.45 -7.96 18.81
C GLY A 36 -10.81 -7.87 17.41
N ILE A 37 -9.96 -6.87 17.17
CA ILE A 37 -9.21 -6.72 15.91
C ILE A 37 -8.25 -7.90 15.73
N LEU A 38 -7.48 -8.27 16.75
CA LEU A 38 -6.56 -9.40 16.71
C LEU A 38 -7.28 -10.73 16.46
N LEU A 39 -8.47 -10.94 17.04
CA LEU A 39 -9.27 -12.14 16.82
C LEU A 39 -9.85 -12.17 15.40
N ILE A 40 -10.44 -11.06 14.93
CA ILE A 40 -10.98 -10.93 13.57
C ILE A 40 -9.88 -11.12 12.53
N CYS A 41 -8.69 -10.58 12.76
CA CYS A 41 -7.62 -10.65 11.79
C CYS A 41 -6.81 -11.96 11.88
N ASN A 42 -6.69 -12.61 13.04
CA ASN A 42 -6.19 -14.00 13.10
C ASN A 42 -7.16 -14.97 12.41
N ILE A 43 -8.47 -14.74 12.53
CA ILE A 43 -9.47 -15.46 11.74
C ILE A 43 -9.31 -15.13 10.26
N ALA A 44 -9.09 -13.87 9.86
CA ALA A 44 -8.87 -13.50 8.46
C ALA A 44 -7.56 -14.07 7.87
N ALA A 45 -6.50 -14.22 8.69
CA ALA A 45 -5.25 -14.88 8.28
C ALA A 45 -5.38 -16.41 8.19
N ALA A 46 -6.34 -17.00 8.91
CA ALA A 46 -6.67 -18.43 8.89
C ALA A 46 -7.81 -18.78 7.92
N PHE A 47 -8.59 -17.80 7.46
CA PHE A 47 -9.55 -17.98 6.39
C PHE A 47 -8.77 -18.11 5.08
N ASP A 48 -8.93 -19.26 4.45
CA ASP A 48 -8.65 -19.44 3.04
C ASP A 48 -9.26 -18.26 2.26
N TYR A 49 -8.40 -17.48 1.59
CA TYR A 49 -8.80 -16.37 0.74
C TYR A 49 -9.68 -16.83 -0.45
N SER A 50 -9.96 -18.14 -0.59
CA SER A 50 -10.94 -18.72 -1.53
C SER A 50 -12.34 -18.10 -1.47
N HIS A 51 -12.68 -17.33 -0.43
CA HIS A 51 -13.97 -16.65 -0.30
C HIS A 51 -13.94 -15.13 -0.52
N VAL A 52 -12.77 -14.51 -0.75
CA VAL A 52 -12.75 -13.14 -1.27
C VAL A 52 -13.21 -13.20 -2.72
N LYS A 53 -14.47 -12.82 -2.95
CA LYS A 53 -15.07 -12.73 -4.28
C LYS A 53 -14.19 -11.86 -5.15
N HIS A 54 -13.46 -12.49 -6.07
CA HIS A 54 -12.70 -11.81 -7.12
C HIS A 54 -13.65 -10.81 -7.83
N PRO A 55 -13.20 -9.62 -8.26
CA PRO A 55 -14.04 -8.60 -8.90
C PRO A 55 -14.79 -9.04 -10.17
N ARG A 56 -14.65 -10.30 -10.61
CA ARG A 56 -15.52 -10.92 -11.62
C ARG A 56 -16.97 -11.12 -11.16
N GLN A 57 -17.29 -11.09 -9.87
CA GLN A 57 -18.68 -11.30 -9.40
C GLN A 57 -19.54 -10.02 -9.30
N PHE A 58 -18.99 -8.83 -9.55
CA PHE A 58 -19.73 -7.56 -9.43
C PHE A 58 -19.81 -6.71 -10.71
N LEU A 59 -19.47 -7.26 -11.87
CA LEU A 59 -19.72 -6.58 -13.15
C LEU A 59 -20.62 -7.42 -14.05
N LYS A 60 -21.88 -7.58 -13.64
CA LYS A 60 -22.95 -7.53 -14.65
C LYS A 60 -23.08 -6.06 -15.02
N ARG A 61 -22.63 -5.71 -16.23
CA ARG A 61 -22.88 -4.41 -16.88
C ARG A 61 -24.35 -4.04 -16.68
N ASP A 62 -24.65 -2.94 -16.00
CA ASP A 62 -25.97 -2.31 -16.12
C ASP A 62 -25.99 -1.61 -17.48
N PRO A 63 -26.84 -2.01 -18.44
CA PRO A 63 -26.88 -1.41 -19.76
C PRO A 63 -27.36 0.05 -19.77
N ARG A 64 -27.70 0.63 -18.60
CA ARG A 64 -28.19 2.01 -18.48
C ARG A 64 -27.13 3.06 -18.12
N ILE A 65 -25.87 2.66 -17.91
CA ILE A 65 -24.78 3.60 -17.62
C ILE A 65 -23.83 3.65 -18.82
N GLU A 66 -24.19 4.43 -19.83
CA GLU A 66 -23.24 4.91 -20.84
C GLU A 66 -22.42 6.06 -20.24
N ILE A 67 -21.15 5.80 -19.96
CA ILE A 67 -20.17 6.86 -19.70
C ILE A 67 -19.69 7.34 -21.06
N ASN A 68 -20.20 8.51 -21.47
CA ASN A 68 -19.78 9.20 -22.69
C ASN A 68 -18.32 9.66 -22.51
N ILE A 69 -17.39 9.02 -23.22
CA ILE A 69 -15.98 9.45 -23.30
C ILE A 69 -15.81 10.25 -24.60
N PRO A 70 -15.52 11.57 -24.55
CA PRO A 70 -15.28 12.35 -25.76
C PRO A 70 -13.93 11.97 -26.40
N GLY A 71 -14.02 11.38 -27.61
CA GLY A 71 -13.12 11.63 -28.75
C GLY A 71 -11.63 11.33 -28.59
N GLY A 72 -11.24 10.06 -28.75
CA GLY A 72 -9.88 9.67 -29.13
C GLY A 72 -9.81 9.37 -30.63
N ASN A 73 -9.38 10.35 -31.43
CA ASN A 73 -9.11 10.15 -32.87
C ASN A 73 -7.85 9.28 -33.05
N THR A 74 -7.97 8.21 -33.82
CA THR A 74 -6.84 7.46 -34.40
C THR A 74 -6.69 7.81 -35.88
N PRO A 75 -5.49 7.61 -36.48
CA PRO A 75 -4.98 8.45 -37.56
C PRO A 75 -5.41 7.96 -38.93
N ASN A 76 -5.71 8.89 -39.84
CA ASN A 76 -5.84 8.58 -41.26
C ASN A 76 -4.62 9.04 -42.05
N ARG A 77 -4.21 8.17 -42.96
CA ARG A 77 -3.04 8.18 -43.83
C ARG A 77 -3.50 8.73 -45.18
N GLY A 78 -2.82 9.73 -45.75
CA GLY A 78 -3.06 10.10 -47.15
C GLY A 78 -2.54 11.48 -47.59
N GLY A 79 -1.35 11.47 -48.21
CA GLY A 79 -1.08 12.10 -49.50
C GLY A 79 -1.07 13.63 -49.68
N GLY A 80 0.14 14.15 -49.99
CA GLY A 80 0.34 14.98 -51.18
C GLY A 80 0.60 16.49 -51.00
N GLY A 81 1.74 16.95 -51.55
CA GLY A 81 1.78 18.24 -52.27
C GLY A 81 2.55 19.42 -51.66
N ARG A 82 3.85 19.49 -51.99
CA ARG A 82 4.61 20.60 -52.62
C ARG A 82 4.57 22.08 -52.13
N ASP A 83 5.79 22.64 -52.19
CA ASP A 83 6.22 24.04 -52.42
C ASP A 83 6.07 25.03 -51.23
N GLY A 84 7.02 25.90 -50.87
CA GLY A 84 8.35 26.26 -51.39
C GLY A 84 8.90 27.49 -50.63
N GLY A 85 10.24 27.70 -50.68
CA GLY A 85 10.95 28.96 -50.36
C GLY A 85 11.09 29.33 -48.87
N GLY A 86 12.19 29.90 -48.35
CA GLY A 86 13.46 30.35 -48.91
C GLY A 86 14.13 31.29 -47.88
N GLY A 87 15.47 31.23 -47.78
CA GLY A 87 16.35 32.22 -47.13
C GLY A 87 16.41 32.23 -45.59
N ARG A 88 17.43 32.76 -44.92
CA ARG A 88 18.90 32.89 -45.08
C ARG A 88 19.36 33.59 -43.78
N ASP A 89 20.58 33.27 -43.32
CA ASP A 89 21.41 34.02 -42.36
C ASP A 89 20.88 34.16 -40.90
N GLY A 90 21.65 34.09 -39.82
CA GLY A 90 23.08 33.93 -39.58
C GLY A 90 23.35 34.28 -38.09
N GLY A 91 24.41 33.71 -37.49
CA GLY A 91 25.14 34.35 -36.40
C GLY A 91 24.80 34.02 -34.93
N ARG A 92 25.70 33.23 -34.34
CA ARG A 92 26.38 33.42 -33.03
C ARG A 92 25.54 33.68 -31.74
N GLY A 93 25.66 32.71 -30.84
CA GLY A 93 26.19 32.94 -29.48
C GLY A 93 25.18 33.20 -28.35
N GLY A 94 25.42 32.54 -27.22
CA GLY A 94 24.75 32.85 -25.93
C GLY A 94 23.95 31.68 -25.42
N GLY A 95 24.54 30.91 -24.51
CA GLY A 95 23.78 29.92 -23.75
C GLY A 95 22.90 30.64 -22.73
N ASP A 96 21.64 30.25 -22.66
CA ASP A 96 20.82 30.34 -21.47
C ASP A 96 19.78 29.21 -21.55
N ARG A 97 19.82 28.30 -20.59
CA ARG A 97 18.80 27.25 -20.42
C ARG A 97 17.61 27.89 -19.73
N ASP A 98 16.72 28.47 -20.52
CA ASP A 98 15.36 28.72 -20.09
C ASP A 98 14.61 27.39 -20.01
N TYR A 99 14.52 26.83 -18.80
CA TYR A 99 13.49 25.84 -18.49
C TYR A 99 12.14 26.57 -18.44
N ALA A 100 11.55 26.71 -19.62
CA ALA A 100 10.21 27.22 -19.83
C ALA A 100 9.16 26.35 -19.10
N GLY A 101 8.17 27.04 -18.55
CA GLY A 101 7.25 26.52 -17.55
C GLY A 101 6.26 25.46 -18.02
N GLY A 102 5.83 24.66 -17.05
CA GLY A 102 4.73 23.71 -17.16
C GLY A 102 4.12 23.45 -15.79
N ARG A 103 2.95 24.05 -15.54
CA ARG A 103 1.93 23.74 -14.51
C ARG A 103 2.45 23.36 -13.10
N GLY A 104 2.27 24.28 -12.15
CA GLY A 104 2.58 24.10 -10.72
C GLY A 104 1.85 22.92 -10.05
N GLY A 105 2.42 21.73 -10.19
CA GLY A 105 2.24 20.63 -9.25
C GLY A 105 3.15 20.83 -8.05
N MET A 106 2.70 20.40 -6.86
CA MET A 106 3.52 20.33 -5.65
C MET A 106 4.87 19.70 -5.97
N ARG A 107 5.96 20.49 -5.94
CA ARG A 107 7.31 19.94 -5.98
C ARG A 107 7.57 19.42 -4.56
N GLY A 108 7.35 18.13 -4.34
CA GLY A 108 7.63 17.50 -3.05
C GLY A 108 9.12 17.51 -2.75
N TYR A 109 9.50 17.31 -1.48
CA TYR A 109 10.90 17.24 -1.07
C TYR A 109 11.73 16.29 -1.95
N ASP A 110 12.74 16.85 -2.64
CA ASP A 110 13.65 16.14 -3.54
C ASP A 110 15.10 16.07 -2.99
N GLY A 111 15.29 16.49 -1.74
CA GLY A 111 16.58 16.45 -1.07
C GLY A 111 17.08 15.04 -0.70
N PRO A 112 18.29 14.95 -0.12
CA PRO A 112 18.81 13.67 0.39
C PRO A 112 17.94 13.16 1.54
N TRP A 113 17.96 11.84 1.75
CA TRP A 113 17.31 11.23 2.91
C TRP A 113 17.95 11.71 4.21
N HIS A 114 17.11 12.05 5.19
CA HIS A 114 17.57 12.40 6.53
C HIS A 114 17.98 11.12 7.27
N GLN A 115 19.28 10.87 7.37
CA GLN A 115 19.84 9.58 7.84
C GLN A 115 19.42 9.22 9.28
N GLY A 116 19.01 10.20 10.09
CA GLY A 116 18.50 9.98 11.44
C GLY A 116 17.03 9.56 11.51
N SER A 117 16.27 9.68 10.41
CA SER A 117 14.83 9.41 10.33
C SER A 117 14.50 7.93 10.09
N PHE A 118 13.23 7.57 10.27
CA PHE A 118 12.70 6.23 9.97
C PHE A 118 12.98 5.79 8.54
N PHE A 119 12.70 6.65 7.55
CA PHE A 119 12.90 6.30 6.14
C PHE A 119 14.38 6.38 5.75
N GLY A 120 15.12 7.35 6.29
CA GLY A 120 16.56 7.47 6.07
C GLY A 120 17.35 6.26 6.57
N ARG A 121 16.90 5.61 7.65
CA ARG A 121 17.55 4.41 8.21
C ARG A 121 17.22 3.09 7.50
N GLN A 122 16.27 3.08 6.57
CA GLN A 122 15.97 1.87 5.79
C GLN A 122 17.17 1.47 4.93
N SER A 123 17.57 0.20 4.98
CA SER A 123 18.72 -0.31 4.22
C SER A 123 18.51 -0.28 2.70
N LYS A 124 17.25 -0.37 2.26
CA LYS A 124 16.79 -0.25 0.88
C LYS A 124 15.58 0.65 0.83
N LYS A 125 15.48 1.47 -0.21
CA LYS A 125 14.43 2.47 -0.38
C LYS A 125 13.80 2.33 -1.75
N PHE A 126 12.59 2.86 -1.91
CA PHE A 126 11.87 2.74 -3.17
C PHE A 126 12.53 3.53 -4.32
N ASP A 127 13.32 4.57 -4.04
CA ASP A 127 14.05 5.32 -5.07
C ASP A 127 15.27 4.57 -5.59
N ASP A 128 15.74 3.55 -4.86
CA ASP A 128 16.80 2.65 -5.28
C ASP A 128 16.28 1.47 -6.13
N VAL A 129 14.96 1.34 -6.33
CA VAL A 129 14.37 0.19 -7.05
C VAL A 129 14.50 0.40 -8.55
N PRO A 130 15.26 -0.45 -9.28
CA PRO A 130 15.36 -0.33 -10.73
C PRO A 130 14.03 -0.61 -11.42
N ILE A 131 13.72 0.22 -12.41
CA ILE A 131 12.55 0.09 -13.26
C ILE A 131 13.03 0.06 -14.71
N ASP A 132 12.76 -1.05 -15.40
CA ASP A 132 13.08 -1.23 -16.81
C ASP A 132 12.25 -0.28 -17.71
N GLY A 133 12.70 -0.05 -18.94
CA GLY A 133 12.01 0.85 -19.88
C GLY A 133 10.58 0.42 -20.27
N ASP A 134 10.23 -0.85 -20.05
CA ASP A 134 8.88 -1.39 -20.19
C ASP A 134 8.04 -1.33 -18.90
N ASN A 135 8.54 -0.60 -17.89
CA ASN A 135 8.05 -0.51 -16.52
C ASN A 135 8.28 -1.78 -15.68
N GLY A 136 9.17 -2.68 -16.08
CA GLY A 136 9.53 -3.85 -15.27
C GLY A 136 10.16 -3.47 -13.92
N ILE A 137 9.46 -3.71 -12.81
CA ILE A 137 9.96 -3.39 -11.46
C ILE A 137 10.80 -4.56 -10.95
N HIS A 138 12.06 -4.32 -10.64
CA HIS A 138 12.98 -5.38 -10.19
C HIS A 138 12.53 -5.98 -8.86
N THR A 139 12.35 -7.30 -8.84
CA THR A 139 11.65 -8.01 -7.76
C THR A 139 12.41 -7.95 -6.44
N SER A 140 13.73 -8.17 -6.46
CA SER A 140 14.51 -8.28 -5.22
C SER A 140 14.53 -6.96 -4.46
N GLU A 141 14.85 -5.89 -5.18
CA GLU A 141 15.01 -4.53 -4.69
C GLU A 141 13.67 -3.98 -4.20
N PHE A 142 12.58 -4.23 -4.94
CA PHE A 142 11.24 -3.89 -4.48
C PHE A 142 10.89 -4.59 -3.16
N LEU A 143 11.16 -5.89 -3.02
CA LEU A 143 10.82 -6.63 -1.80
C LEU A 143 11.67 -6.22 -0.59
N ASP A 144 12.88 -5.74 -0.83
CA ASP A 144 13.74 -5.19 0.22
C ASP A 144 13.23 -3.80 0.65
N ALA A 145 12.88 -2.93 -0.30
CA ALA A 145 12.27 -1.63 0.00
C ALA A 145 10.90 -1.75 0.67
N ALA A 146 10.09 -2.74 0.27
CA ALA A 146 8.76 -3.00 0.82
C ALA A 146 8.77 -3.43 2.29
N GLN A 147 9.93 -3.82 2.86
CA GLN A 147 10.06 -4.11 4.29
C GLN A 147 9.76 -2.89 5.18
N ALA A 148 9.89 -1.68 4.63
CA ALA A 148 9.56 -0.46 5.36
C ALA A 148 8.07 -0.39 5.74
N LEU A 149 7.17 -1.01 4.98
CA LEU A 149 5.72 -0.94 5.21
C LEU A 149 5.30 -1.59 6.55
N PRO A 150 5.62 -2.88 6.84
CA PRO A 150 5.34 -3.48 8.14
C PRO A 150 5.85 -2.64 9.32
N SER A 151 7.10 -2.15 9.24
CA SER A 151 7.69 -1.32 10.29
C SER A 151 6.99 0.03 10.44
N LEU A 152 6.51 0.63 9.35
CA LEU A 152 5.72 1.87 9.39
C LEU A 152 4.34 1.64 10.03
N ILE A 153 3.71 0.50 9.78
CA ILE A 153 2.46 0.09 10.43
C ILE A 153 2.66 -0.02 11.95
N ASP A 154 3.80 -0.56 12.39
CA ASP A 154 4.14 -0.62 13.81
C ASP A 154 4.34 0.77 14.42
N VAL A 155 4.93 1.72 13.67
CA VAL A 155 5.06 3.13 14.09
C VAL A 155 3.70 3.79 14.33
N LEU A 156 2.71 3.50 13.47
CA LEU A 156 1.33 3.98 13.65
C LEU A 156 0.80 3.49 14.99
N ASN A 157 0.62 2.17 15.14
CA ASN A 157 0.21 1.56 16.40
C ASN A 157 0.35 0.02 16.32
N THR A 158 1.50 -0.51 16.76
CA THR A 158 1.80 -1.95 16.71
C THR A 158 0.67 -2.83 17.24
N ALA A 159 0.09 -2.52 18.42
CA ALA A 159 -0.93 -3.38 19.01
C ALA A 159 -2.22 -3.43 18.17
N THR A 160 -2.58 -2.31 17.54
CA THR A 160 -3.82 -2.20 16.76
C THR A 160 -3.65 -2.79 15.37
N PHE A 161 -2.52 -2.51 14.72
CA PHE A 161 -2.31 -2.83 13.32
C PHE A 161 -1.36 -4.02 13.09
N LEU A 162 -1.00 -4.77 14.14
CA LEU A 162 -0.23 -6.01 14.05
C LEU A 162 -0.71 -6.93 12.93
N PRO A 163 -2.03 -7.15 12.72
CA PRO A 163 -2.43 -8.05 11.66
C PRO A 163 -2.17 -7.51 10.25
N ALA A 164 -2.25 -6.20 10.04
CA ALA A 164 -1.88 -5.57 8.77
C ALA A 164 -0.37 -5.63 8.52
N SER A 165 0.42 -5.48 9.59
CA SER A 165 1.88 -5.67 9.56
C SER A 165 2.24 -7.11 9.18
N GLN A 166 1.61 -8.10 9.81
CA GLN A 166 1.83 -9.53 9.53
C GLN A 166 1.37 -9.92 8.11
N ASP A 167 0.23 -9.41 7.64
CA ASP A 167 -0.22 -9.65 6.27
C ASP A 167 0.79 -9.14 5.24
N SER A 168 1.30 -7.91 5.45
CA SER A 168 2.34 -7.32 4.60
C SER A 168 3.62 -8.17 4.59
N LEU A 169 4.09 -8.62 5.76
CA LEU A 169 5.26 -9.50 5.88
C LEU A 169 5.04 -10.84 5.15
N ASN A 170 3.89 -11.47 5.35
CA ASN A 170 3.55 -12.74 4.72
C ASN A 170 3.51 -12.61 3.19
N ASN A 171 2.95 -11.51 2.68
CA ASN A 171 2.90 -11.26 1.25
C ASN A 171 4.31 -11.07 0.66
N ILE A 172 5.16 -10.30 1.33
CA ILE A 172 6.57 -10.13 0.91
C ILE A 172 7.29 -11.49 0.89
N GLN A 173 7.10 -12.33 1.91
CA GLN A 173 7.71 -13.65 1.99
C GLN A 173 7.23 -14.59 0.87
N LYS A 174 5.94 -14.58 0.52
CA LYS A 174 5.40 -15.38 -0.60
C LYS A 174 6.04 -14.98 -1.93
N ILE A 175 6.12 -13.68 -2.21
CA ILE A 175 6.74 -13.17 -3.44
C ILE A 175 8.23 -13.52 -3.47
N ARG A 176 8.94 -13.33 -2.34
CA ARG A 176 10.37 -13.68 -2.24
C ARG A 176 10.61 -15.17 -2.46
N LYS A 177 9.76 -16.05 -1.92
CA LYS A 177 9.84 -17.50 -2.12
C LYS A 177 9.68 -17.86 -3.60
N ARG A 178 8.70 -17.26 -4.30
CA ARG A 178 8.54 -17.47 -5.75
C ARG A 178 9.74 -16.98 -6.54
N TYR A 179 10.23 -15.78 -6.24
CA TYR A 179 11.43 -15.23 -6.87
C TYR A 179 12.62 -16.16 -6.74
N GLN A 180 12.89 -16.66 -5.53
CA GLN A 180 13.99 -17.60 -5.28
C GLN A 180 13.84 -18.92 -6.03
N ALA A 181 12.61 -19.45 -6.13
CA ALA A 181 12.33 -20.70 -6.83
C ALA A 181 12.42 -20.59 -8.36
N ALA A 182 12.26 -19.39 -8.93
CA ALA A 182 12.17 -19.16 -10.37
C ALA A 182 12.90 -17.88 -10.81
N ARG A 183 14.14 -17.66 -10.33
CA ARG A 183 14.88 -16.39 -10.53
C ARG A 183 14.97 -15.95 -11.99
N GLY A 184 15.23 -16.89 -12.90
CA GLY A 184 15.38 -16.61 -14.34
C GLY A 184 14.12 -16.03 -15.00
N SER A 185 12.94 -16.33 -14.46
CA SER A 185 11.64 -15.84 -14.98
C SER A 185 10.94 -14.88 -14.01
N SER A 186 11.58 -14.48 -12.91
CA SER A 186 11.01 -13.63 -11.87
C SER A 186 11.83 -12.37 -11.60
N GLY A 187 12.70 -11.96 -12.54
CA GLY A 187 13.57 -10.80 -12.39
C GLY A 187 12.82 -9.49 -12.15
N THR A 188 11.65 -9.34 -12.75
CA THR A 188 10.71 -8.25 -12.45
C THR A 188 9.40 -8.80 -11.91
N LEU A 189 8.65 -7.98 -11.15
CA LEU A 189 7.36 -8.38 -10.57
C LEU A 189 6.36 -8.80 -11.64
N GLN A 190 6.36 -8.12 -12.79
CA GLN A 190 5.50 -8.46 -13.93
C GLN A 190 5.88 -9.82 -14.53
N LYS A 191 7.18 -10.08 -14.73
CA LYS A 191 7.67 -11.39 -15.21
C LYS A 191 7.35 -12.50 -14.21
N LEU A 192 7.47 -12.23 -12.91
CA LEU A 192 7.09 -13.16 -11.85
C LEU A 192 5.61 -13.56 -12.00
N VAL A 193 4.70 -12.60 -12.13
CA VAL A 193 3.26 -12.87 -12.31
C VAL A 193 3.00 -13.66 -13.59
N GLN A 194 3.58 -13.24 -14.72
CA GLN A 194 3.44 -13.95 -16.00
C GLN A 194 3.93 -15.40 -15.90
N SER A 195 5.06 -15.61 -15.23
CA SER A 195 5.65 -16.95 -15.06
C SER A 195 4.78 -17.89 -14.20
N GLU A 196 4.03 -17.36 -13.22
CA GLU A 196 3.06 -18.17 -12.46
C GLU A 196 1.87 -18.56 -13.32
N LYS A 197 1.40 -17.65 -14.17
CA LYS A 197 0.31 -17.91 -15.12
C LYS A 197 0.69 -18.95 -16.17
N ASP A 198 1.87 -18.81 -16.77
CA ASP A 198 2.37 -19.74 -17.78
C ASP A 198 2.56 -21.15 -17.20
N ALA A 199 3.01 -21.22 -15.94
CA ALA A 199 3.13 -22.46 -15.17
C ALA A 199 1.79 -22.99 -14.60
N LYS A 200 0.66 -22.32 -14.90
CA LYS A 200 -0.69 -22.68 -14.44
C LYS A 200 -0.80 -22.83 -12.91
N VAL A 201 -0.06 -22.01 -12.17
CA VAL A 201 -0.14 -21.96 -10.70
C VAL A 201 -1.56 -21.52 -10.29
N SER A 202 -2.11 -22.16 -9.27
CA SER A 202 -3.38 -21.73 -8.67
C SER A 202 -3.25 -20.30 -8.14
N TYR A 203 -4.22 -19.43 -8.41
CA TYR A 203 -4.18 -18.06 -7.91
C TYR A 203 -4.18 -18.00 -6.38
N SER A 204 -5.05 -18.78 -5.73
CA SER A 204 -5.16 -18.78 -4.28
C SER A 204 -3.85 -19.28 -3.66
N GLY A 205 -3.25 -18.44 -2.82
CA GLY A 205 -1.97 -18.69 -2.18
C GLY A 205 -0.73 -18.41 -3.04
N SER A 206 -0.90 -17.92 -4.27
CA SER A 206 0.21 -17.59 -5.19
C SER A 206 0.99 -16.35 -4.75
N ALA A 207 2.17 -16.15 -5.35
CA ALA A 207 2.93 -14.92 -5.17
C ALA A 207 2.25 -13.72 -5.85
N SER A 208 1.46 -13.97 -6.90
CA SER A 208 0.73 -12.92 -7.59
C SER A 208 -0.48 -12.42 -6.80
N GLU A 209 -1.19 -13.29 -6.10
CA GLU A 209 -2.20 -12.87 -5.12
C GLU A 209 -1.52 -12.04 -4.00
N ALA A 210 -0.37 -12.51 -3.51
CA ALA A 210 0.39 -11.77 -2.50
C ALA A 210 0.82 -10.38 -3.01
N LEU A 211 1.28 -10.28 -4.27
CA LEU A 211 1.63 -9.00 -4.88
C LEU A 211 0.42 -8.06 -4.99
N LEU A 212 -0.74 -8.58 -5.35
CA LEU A 212 -1.98 -7.80 -5.39
C LEU A 212 -2.30 -7.18 -4.02
N TRP A 213 -2.29 -8.00 -2.96
CA TRP A 213 -2.60 -7.53 -1.62
C TRP A 213 -1.56 -6.56 -1.07
N LEU A 214 -0.28 -6.85 -1.29
CA LEU A 214 0.80 -5.94 -0.93
C LEU A 214 0.67 -4.58 -1.65
N THR A 215 0.38 -4.60 -2.95
CA THR A 215 0.18 -3.37 -3.75
C THR A 215 -0.97 -2.54 -3.20
N ARG A 216 -2.10 -3.16 -2.84
CA ARG A 216 -3.24 -2.45 -2.22
C ARG A 216 -2.90 -1.85 -0.86
N GLY A 217 -2.10 -2.54 -0.04
CA GLY A 217 -1.63 -2.02 1.24
C GLY A 217 -0.71 -0.81 1.07
N LEU A 218 0.24 -0.91 0.14
CA LEU A 218 1.14 0.19 -0.24
C LEU A 218 0.36 1.40 -0.78
N ASP A 219 -0.60 1.17 -1.69
CA ASP A 219 -1.45 2.21 -2.27
C ASP A 219 -2.28 2.94 -1.21
N PHE A 220 -2.95 2.19 -0.34
CA PHE A 220 -3.68 2.76 0.80
C PHE A 220 -2.79 3.63 1.69
N THR A 221 -1.56 3.17 1.97
CA THR A 221 -0.63 3.88 2.84
C THR A 221 -0.12 5.15 2.18
N ALA A 222 0.31 5.07 0.91
CA ALA A 222 0.78 6.21 0.12
C ALA A 222 -0.30 7.29 0.01
N GLN A 223 -1.52 6.91 -0.39
CA GLN A 223 -2.63 7.86 -0.53
C GLN A 223 -3.06 8.46 0.81
N SER A 224 -3.02 7.70 1.91
CA SER A 224 -3.35 8.21 3.25
C SER A 224 -2.33 9.25 3.71
N LEU A 225 -1.04 8.98 3.56
CA LEU A 225 0.01 9.94 3.91
C LEU A 225 0.02 11.14 2.95
N ARG A 226 -0.25 10.94 1.66
CA ARG A 226 -0.44 12.04 0.71
C ARG A 226 -1.60 12.96 1.11
N ASN A 227 -2.71 12.39 1.58
CA ASN A 227 -3.83 13.17 2.09
C ASN A 227 -3.45 13.97 3.34
N ASP A 228 -2.67 13.42 4.28
CA ASP A 228 -2.15 14.18 5.42
C ASP A 228 -1.28 15.35 4.98
N LEU A 229 -0.31 15.10 4.10
CA LEU A 229 0.61 16.12 3.58
C LEU A 229 -0.16 17.26 2.88
N LYS A 230 -1.21 16.95 2.12
CA LYS A 230 -2.07 17.93 1.46
C LYS A 230 -2.95 18.71 2.45
N ASP A 231 -3.64 18.00 3.34
CA ASP A 231 -4.61 18.59 4.25
C ASP A 231 -3.93 19.45 5.33
N ASN A 232 -2.68 19.12 5.69
CA ASN A 232 -1.82 19.85 6.63
C ASN A 232 -0.64 20.58 5.96
N LYS A 233 -0.79 20.98 4.69
CA LYS A 233 0.22 21.76 3.97
C LYS A 233 0.61 23.01 4.76
N ASP A 234 1.91 23.31 4.78
CA ASP A 234 2.51 24.45 5.47
C ASP A 234 2.35 24.41 7.02
N ILE A 235 1.86 23.30 7.59
CA ILE A 235 1.81 23.07 9.03
C ILE A 235 3.03 22.26 9.47
N PRO A 236 3.84 22.77 10.44
CA PRO A 236 4.98 22.05 10.99
C PRO A 236 4.61 20.64 11.43
N ALA A 237 5.52 19.68 11.21
CA ALA A 237 5.30 18.27 11.50
C ALA A 237 4.88 18.01 12.95
N ASP A 238 5.42 18.78 13.89
CA ASP A 238 5.21 18.67 15.34
C ASP A 238 4.19 19.65 15.92
N SER A 239 3.44 20.37 15.08
CA SER A 239 2.40 21.29 15.52
C SER A 239 1.38 20.60 16.43
N SER A 240 1.07 21.22 17.57
CA SER A 240 -0.03 20.82 18.45
C SER A 240 -1.41 21.15 17.88
N SER A 241 -1.48 21.84 16.75
CA SER A 241 -2.72 22.29 16.13
C SER A 241 -2.68 22.02 14.62
N PRO A 242 -2.76 20.75 14.19
CA PRO A 242 -2.89 20.42 12.78
C PRO A 242 -4.26 20.87 12.25
N LYS A 243 -4.34 21.17 10.94
CA LYS A 243 -5.59 21.53 10.27
C LYS A 243 -6.56 20.34 10.21
N LYS A 244 -6.02 19.13 10.04
CA LYS A 244 -6.75 17.86 10.12
C LYS A 244 -5.95 16.82 10.90
N PRO A 245 -6.60 15.98 11.71
CA PRO A 245 -5.91 14.88 12.38
C PRO A 245 -5.45 13.85 11.34
N LEU A 246 -4.34 13.16 11.63
CA LEU A 246 -3.80 12.10 10.77
C LEU A 246 -4.86 11.03 10.46
N SER A 247 -5.68 10.66 11.45
CA SER A 247 -6.75 9.67 11.29
C SER A 247 -7.77 10.01 10.20
N ASP A 248 -8.02 11.29 9.92
CA ASP A 248 -8.96 11.69 8.87
C ASP A 248 -8.41 11.37 7.47
N ALA A 249 -7.10 11.46 7.28
CA ALA A 249 -6.46 11.11 6.02
C ALA A 249 -6.61 9.61 5.69
N PHE A 250 -6.45 8.74 6.69
CA PHE A 250 -6.69 7.29 6.55
C PHE A 250 -8.17 6.97 6.30
N LYS A 251 -9.09 7.57 7.07
CA LYS A 251 -10.55 7.42 6.89
C LYS A 251 -11.00 7.81 5.48
N LYS A 252 -10.49 8.93 4.96
CA LYS A 252 -10.82 9.47 3.63
C LYS A 252 -10.36 8.54 2.50
N THR A 253 -9.20 7.91 2.68
CA THR A 253 -8.58 7.04 1.66
C THR A 253 -9.20 5.65 1.59
N TYR A 254 -9.63 5.13 2.74
CA TYR A 254 -10.06 3.75 2.88
C TYR A 254 -11.18 3.29 1.91
N PRO A 255 -12.26 4.07 1.65
CA PRO A 255 -13.31 3.68 0.71
C PRO A 255 -12.83 3.46 -0.73
N GLY A 256 -11.85 4.25 -1.17
CA GLY A 256 -11.30 4.19 -2.53
C GLY A 256 -10.28 3.07 -2.74
N THR A 257 -9.77 2.47 -1.67
CA THR A 257 -8.64 1.54 -1.69
C THR A 257 -9.01 0.17 -1.11
N LEU A 258 -8.76 -0.10 0.17
CA LEU A 258 -8.91 -1.42 0.77
C LEU A 258 -10.37 -1.86 0.96
N LYS A 259 -11.28 -0.93 1.29
CA LYS A 259 -12.66 -1.26 1.69
C LYS A 259 -13.38 -2.16 0.69
N ARG A 260 -13.21 -1.88 -0.60
CA ARG A 260 -13.89 -2.59 -1.70
C ARG A 260 -13.46 -4.05 -1.88
N PHE A 261 -12.36 -4.45 -1.24
CA PHE A 261 -11.81 -5.80 -1.34
C PHE A 261 -11.96 -6.60 -0.04
N GLN A 262 -12.33 -5.94 1.05
CA GLN A 262 -12.45 -6.53 2.38
C GLN A 262 -13.86 -7.06 2.66
N SER A 263 -13.94 -8.15 3.42
CA SER A 263 -15.21 -8.69 3.93
C SER A 263 -15.88 -7.71 4.90
N GLY A 264 -17.18 -7.85 5.15
CA GLY A 264 -17.92 -6.96 6.06
C GLY A 264 -17.30 -6.88 7.47
N THR A 265 -16.78 -8.02 7.97
CA THR A 265 -16.09 -8.08 9.27
C THR A 265 -14.78 -7.31 9.26
N GLN A 266 -13.98 -7.44 8.19
CA GLN A 266 -12.74 -6.68 8.02
C GLN A 266 -13.04 -5.16 7.94
N GLN A 267 -14.12 -4.78 7.25
CA GLN A 267 -14.54 -3.38 7.17
C GLN A 267 -14.92 -2.79 8.54
N ALA A 268 -15.63 -3.56 9.37
CA ALA A 268 -15.98 -3.14 10.73
C ALA A 268 -14.75 -2.95 11.62
N ALA A 269 -13.77 -3.85 11.55
CA ALA A 269 -12.52 -3.75 12.31
C ALA A 269 -11.73 -2.48 11.95
N PHE A 270 -11.58 -2.17 10.66
CA PHE A 270 -10.94 -0.92 10.21
C PHE A 270 -11.70 0.32 10.67
N GLY A 271 -13.03 0.29 10.64
CA GLY A 271 -13.89 1.38 11.13
C GLY A 271 -13.60 1.79 12.57
N ALA A 272 -13.27 0.83 13.43
CA ALA A 272 -12.94 1.08 14.83
C ALA A 272 -11.45 1.44 15.05
N ALA A 273 -10.55 1.05 14.14
CA ALA A 273 -9.12 1.30 14.26
C ALA A 273 -8.73 2.78 14.07
N TRP A 274 -9.59 3.61 13.48
CA TRP A 274 -9.25 5.00 13.20
C TRP A 274 -8.99 5.87 14.43
N SER A 275 -9.64 5.57 15.56
CA SER A 275 -9.40 6.26 16.83
C SER A 275 -8.06 5.89 17.48
N LEU A 276 -7.37 4.87 16.94
CA LEU A 276 -6.10 4.35 17.42
C LEU A 276 -4.92 4.77 16.53
N VAL A 277 -5.20 5.44 15.41
CA VAL A 277 -4.18 6.17 14.64
C VAL A 277 -3.64 7.29 15.54
N PRO A 278 -2.31 7.43 15.66
CA PRO A 278 -1.71 8.40 16.57
C PRO A 278 -1.98 9.84 16.13
N ASP A 279 -1.81 10.77 17.06
CA ASP A 279 -1.77 12.19 16.72
C ASP A 279 -0.65 12.48 15.73
N ARG A 280 -0.89 13.41 14.79
CA ARG A 280 0.05 13.77 13.72
C ARG A 280 1.44 14.14 14.27
N ARG A 281 1.47 14.92 15.36
CA ARG A 281 2.70 15.31 16.05
C ARG A 281 3.50 14.09 16.52
N ASP A 282 2.82 13.15 17.19
CA ASP A 282 3.49 11.98 17.75
C ASP A 282 3.91 11.00 16.66
N PHE A 283 3.14 10.90 15.58
CA PHE A 283 3.53 10.20 14.36
C PHE A 283 4.84 10.77 13.81
N TYR A 284 4.91 12.06 13.47
CA TYR A 284 6.13 12.63 12.88
C TYR A 284 7.31 12.68 13.85
N ARG A 285 7.09 12.76 15.17
CA ARG A 285 8.18 12.56 16.15
C ARG A 285 8.77 11.16 16.04
N LYS A 286 7.92 10.12 15.93
CA LYS A 286 8.37 8.74 15.74
C LYS A 286 9.02 8.50 14.37
N ILE A 287 8.59 9.22 13.32
CA ILE A 287 9.22 9.14 12.00
C ILE A 287 10.56 9.90 11.98
N GLY A 288 10.66 11.05 12.65
CA GLY A 288 11.91 11.82 12.77
C GLY A 288 12.99 11.08 13.56
N GLN A 289 12.61 10.29 14.57
CA GLN A 289 13.53 9.45 15.36
C GLN A 289 14.68 10.24 15.99
N SER A 290 15.93 10.00 15.60
CA SER A 290 17.10 10.76 16.08
C SER A 290 17.32 12.08 15.33
N ASP A 291 16.54 12.30 14.27
CA ASP A 291 16.44 13.55 13.54
C ASP A 291 15.25 14.39 14.06
N SER A 292 14.86 15.43 13.32
CA SER A 292 13.71 16.25 13.62
C SER A 292 12.39 15.67 13.08
N SER A 293 11.26 16.08 13.67
CA SER A 293 9.93 15.77 13.11
C SER A 293 9.78 16.32 11.69
N GLN A 294 10.43 17.46 11.39
CA GLN A 294 10.41 18.08 10.07
C GLN A 294 11.16 17.23 9.04
N ALA A 295 12.34 16.71 9.38
CA ALA A 295 13.05 15.73 8.58
C ALA A 295 12.21 14.47 8.33
N GLY A 296 11.47 14.02 9.35
CA GLY A 296 10.52 12.92 9.20
C GLY A 296 9.39 13.22 8.21
N LEU A 297 8.88 14.45 8.17
CA LEU A 297 7.86 14.89 7.22
C LEU A 297 8.39 14.97 5.79
N GLU A 298 9.58 15.54 5.61
CA GLU A 298 10.26 15.64 4.31
C GLU A 298 10.54 14.26 3.71
N ASP A 299 11.09 13.35 4.51
CA ASP A 299 11.32 11.97 4.10
C ASP A 299 10.00 11.22 3.83
N THR A 300 8.93 11.52 4.58
CA THR A 300 7.58 10.98 4.30
C THR A 300 7.11 11.43 2.91
N GLU A 301 7.25 12.71 2.58
CA GLU A 301 6.87 13.25 1.28
C GLU A 301 7.66 12.60 0.13
N LYS A 302 8.96 12.42 0.31
CA LYS A 302 9.82 11.72 -0.65
C LYS A 302 9.40 10.26 -0.82
N TRP A 303 9.21 9.53 0.28
CA TRP A 303 8.79 8.13 0.27
C TRP A 303 7.44 7.94 -0.43
N VAL A 304 6.46 8.79 -0.11
CA VAL A 304 5.13 8.77 -0.75
C VAL A 304 5.25 9.05 -2.25
N THR A 305 6.02 10.05 -2.66
CA THR A 305 6.17 10.42 -4.07
C THR A 305 6.73 9.27 -4.91
N VAL A 306 7.77 8.61 -4.41
CA VAL A 306 8.38 7.48 -5.12
C VAL A 306 7.46 6.27 -5.12
N LEU A 307 6.80 6.00 -3.98
CA LEU A 307 5.88 4.86 -3.87
C LEU A 307 4.66 5.03 -4.77
N GLU A 308 4.09 6.24 -4.90
CA GLU A 308 2.98 6.53 -5.81
C GLU A 308 3.33 6.18 -7.27
N ASN A 309 4.57 6.43 -7.71
CA ASN A 309 5.03 6.03 -9.05
C ASN A 309 5.04 4.50 -9.21
N ILE A 310 5.66 3.78 -8.27
CA ILE A 310 5.74 2.30 -8.31
C ILE A 310 4.35 1.67 -8.24
N VAL A 311 3.50 2.16 -7.34
CA VAL A 311 2.11 1.71 -7.20
C VAL A 311 1.30 2.01 -8.46
N GLY A 312 1.52 3.17 -9.11
CA GLY A 312 0.90 3.50 -10.39
C GLY A 312 1.23 2.48 -11.48
N ILE A 313 2.51 2.09 -11.58
CA ILE A 313 2.97 1.04 -12.50
C ILE A 313 2.31 -0.30 -12.17
N LEU A 314 2.30 -0.71 -10.89
CA LEU A 314 1.73 -1.99 -10.47
C LEU A 314 0.22 -2.05 -10.67
N ASN A 315 -0.51 -1.00 -10.31
CA ASN A 315 -1.96 -0.91 -10.55
C ASN A 315 -2.25 -0.96 -12.06
N GLY A 316 -1.51 -0.20 -12.87
CA GLY A 316 -1.62 -0.25 -14.33
C GLY A 316 -1.30 -1.63 -14.91
N PHE A 317 -0.41 -2.40 -14.29
CA PHE A 317 -0.17 -3.79 -14.66
C PHE A 317 -1.29 -4.72 -14.22
N ILE A 318 -1.71 -4.68 -12.95
CA ILE A 318 -2.67 -5.59 -12.32
C ILE A 318 -4.09 -5.43 -12.88
N GLU A 319 -4.45 -4.23 -13.34
CA GLU A 319 -5.77 -3.96 -13.93
C GLU A 319 -5.93 -4.48 -15.36
N LYS A 320 -4.82 -4.76 -16.05
CA LYS A 320 -4.83 -5.29 -17.42
C LYS A 320 -5.48 -6.68 -17.49
N PRO A 321 -6.33 -6.97 -18.50
CA PRO A 321 -6.95 -8.28 -18.67
C PRO A 321 -5.95 -9.44 -18.68
N GLU A 322 -4.81 -9.25 -19.33
CA GLU A 322 -3.73 -10.23 -19.45
C GLU A 322 -2.98 -10.49 -18.13
N SER A 323 -3.11 -9.63 -17.14
CA SER A 323 -2.50 -9.79 -15.81
C SER A 323 -3.47 -10.33 -14.77
N ARG A 324 -4.77 -10.31 -15.07
CA ARG A 324 -5.82 -10.85 -14.20
C ARG A 324 -5.84 -12.38 -14.27
N TRP A 325 -6.03 -13.03 -13.12
CA TRP A 325 -6.40 -14.44 -13.03
C TRP A 325 -7.88 -14.62 -13.30
#